data_AF-A0A3M2BRJ8-F1
#
_entry.id   AF-A0A3M2BRJ8-F1
#
_cell.length_a   1.000
_cell.length_b   1.000
_cell.length_c   1.000
_cell.angle_alpha   90.00
_cell.angle_beta   90.00
_cell.angle_gamma   90.00
#
_symmetry.space_group_name_H-M   'P 1'
#
loop_
_entity.id
_entity.type
_entity.pdbx_description
1 polymer ?
#
loop_
_entity_poly.entity_id
_entity_poly.type
_entity_poly.pdbx_seq_one_letter_code
_entity_poly.pdbx_strand_id
1 'polypeptide(L)'
;MTIVDVRRGVLPPGQTATRKFPVVGERQPAPEALDLERWRLEVGGLVERPLELTYDQVLALPQATLLADVHCVTSWSHLGMRFDGTPLALLLERVRPRPDARFVRFVACSPRRHDTSLPLAVARADAWLVHGRDGRPLEPEHGFPLRTVTPSRYFYKSLKWLCRIELLAEDRPGYWERESSYHNAGDPWPGDQRFSSGSVDPQRLARFRRAADFAPYRGPRKLLLGCDLRRWRPASRDLGALHLKNCDLRGADLAGADLRRANLSLSDLRGADLRGADLRGADLEGVDFAGADLRGADLRQTLLSATRFHRLEAGGEVVGARVAGLRLDGASGLLESEADYLRRAGATG
;
A
#
# COMPACT_ATOMS: atom_id res chain seq x y z
N MET A 1 8.73 -2.99 27.10
CA MET A 1 7.51 -3.81 26.97
C MET A 1 7.19 -3.86 25.49
N THR A 2 7.70 -4.87 24.79
CA THR A 2 7.43 -5.08 23.36
C THR A 2 5.92 -5.24 23.23
N ILE A 3 5.29 -4.50 22.31
CA ILE A 3 3.90 -4.81 21.94
C ILE A 3 3.97 -6.18 21.26
N VAL A 4 3.78 -7.23 22.06
CA VAL A 4 3.54 -8.57 21.54
C VAL A 4 2.20 -8.46 20.83
N ASP A 5 2.21 -8.61 19.51
CA ASP A 5 0.99 -8.69 18.74
C ASP A 5 0.13 -9.84 19.30
N VAL A 6 -0.90 -9.47 20.07
CA VAL A 6 -1.78 -10.40 20.78
C VAL A 6 -2.66 -11.18 19.78
N ARG A 7 -2.55 -10.91 18.47
CA ARG A 7 -3.40 -11.43 17.41
C ARG A 7 -2.65 -12.20 16.33
N ARG A 8 -1.43 -12.69 16.63
CA ARG A 8 -0.63 -13.51 15.72
C ARG A 8 -1.45 -14.60 15.05
N GLY A 9 -1.38 -14.67 13.74
CA GLY A 9 -2.08 -15.68 12.94
C GLY A 9 -3.52 -15.32 12.55
N VAL A 10 -4.05 -14.17 12.98
CA VAL A 10 -5.38 -13.69 12.62
C VAL A 10 -5.27 -12.54 11.60
N LEU A 11 -6.12 -12.57 10.57
CA LEU A 11 -6.13 -11.54 9.52
C LEU A 11 -7.00 -10.34 9.89
N PRO A 12 -6.53 -9.10 9.68
CA PRO A 12 -7.38 -7.91 9.75
C PRO A 12 -8.57 -7.98 8.79
N PRO A 13 -9.66 -7.24 9.06
CA PRO A 13 -10.82 -7.22 8.19
C PRO A 13 -10.44 -6.94 6.73
N GLY A 14 -10.95 -7.76 5.82
CA GLY A 14 -10.70 -7.60 4.40
C GLY A 14 -9.24 -7.76 4.00
N GLN A 15 -8.45 -8.57 4.71
CA GLN A 15 -7.09 -8.96 4.33
C GLN A 15 -7.04 -10.37 3.74
N THR A 16 -6.13 -10.59 2.81
CA THR A 16 -5.83 -11.90 2.22
C THR A 16 -4.42 -12.33 2.64
N ALA A 17 -4.29 -13.51 3.23
CA ALA A 17 -2.96 -14.05 3.55
C ALA A 17 -2.18 -14.38 2.27
N THR A 18 -0.88 -14.11 2.26
CA THR A 18 0.05 -14.52 1.21
C THR A 18 1.40 -14.91 1.80
N ARG A 19 2.15 -15.75 1.08
CA ARG A 19 3.55 -16.08 1.39
C ARG A 19 4.52 -15.19 0.60
N LYS A 20 4.02 -14.44 -0.38
CA LYS A 20 4.79 -13.44 -1.11
C LYS A 20 5.06 -12.25 -0.21
N PHE A 21 6.13 -11.53 -0.53
CA PHE A 21 6.36 -10.17 -0.04
C PHE A 21 6.14 -9.21 -1.22
N PRO A 22 4.90 -8.73 -1.47
CA PRO A 22 4.64 -7.89 -2.64
C PRO A 22 5.40 -6.57 -2.60
N VAL A 23 6.01 -6.20 -3.73
CA VAL A 23 6.60 -4.87 -3.93
C VAL A 23 5.48 -3.89 -4.27
N VAL A 24 5.13 -3.04 -3.30
CA VAL A 24 4.09 -2.01 -3.42
C VAL A 24 4.65 -0.61 -3.16
N GLY A 25 3.93 0.41 -3.61
CA GLY A 25 4.26 1.82 -3.38
C GLY A 25 5.39 2.35 -4.27
N GLU A 26 6.31 3.13 -3.70
CA GLU A 26 7.49 3.60 -4.45
C GLU A 26 8.41 2.42 -4.76
N ARG A 27 8.85 2.28 -6.01
CA ARG A 27 9.54 1.07 -6.51
C ARG A 27 11.04 1.25 -6.72
N GLN A 28 11.54 2.48 -6.76
CA GLN A 28 12.94 2.76 -7.04
C GLN A 28 13.53 3.70 -5.98
N PRO A 29 14.70 3.36 -5.41
CA PRO A 29 15.46 4.29 -4.58
C PRO A 29 16.10 5.38 -5.44
N ALA A 30 16.61 6.42 -4.78
CA ALA A 30 17.60 7.29 -5.41
C ALA A 30 18.95 6.53 -5.51
N PRO A 31 19.79 6.76 -6.53
CA PRO A 31 21.07 6.05 -6.67
C PRO A 31 21.94 6.12 -5.40
N GLU A 32 21.91 7.25 -4.71
CA GLU A 32 22.68 7.52 -3.49
C GLU A 32 22.22 6.65 -2.32
N ALA A 33 20.99 6.12 -2.35
CA ALA A 33 20.52 5.21 -1.32
C ALA A 33 21.25 3.86 -1.36
N LEU A 34 21.82 3.48 -2.51
CA LEU A 34 22.49 2.19 -2.72
C LEU A 34 24.02 2.29 -2.65
N ASP A 35 24.58 3.50 -2.60
CA ASP A 35 26.01 3.74 -2.40
C ASP A 35 26.34 3.71 -0.90
N LEU A 36 26.74 2.54 -0.38
CA LEU A 36 27.00 2.36 1.05
C LEU A 36 28.18 3.19 1.59
N GLU A 37 29.12 3.59 0.74
CA GLU A 37 30.26 4.43 1.16
C GLU A 37 29.80 5.84 1.48
N ARG A 38 28.82 6.35 0.71
CA ARG A 38 28.25 7.70 0.87
C ARG A 38 26.98 7.73 1.70
N TRP A 39 26.25 6.62 1.76
CA TRP A 39 24.99 6.56 2.48
C TRP A 39 25.18 6.87 3.96
N ARG A 40 24.26 7.65 4.51
CA ARG A 40 24.21 8.02 5.92
C ARG A 40 22.79 7.93 6.44
N LEU A 41 22.66 7.56 7.71
CA LEU A 41 21.45 7.75 8.49
C LEU A 41 21.61 8.97 9.39
N GLU A 42 20.91 10.04 9.05
CA GLU A 42 20.84 11.25 9.87
C GLU A 42 19.75 11.12 10.93
N VAL A 43 20.06 11.46 12.19
CA VAL A 43 19.09 11.48 13.29
C VAL A 43 19.13 12.84 13.97
N GLY A 44 18.04 13.58 13.89
CA GLY A 44 17.97 14.97 14.36
C GLY A 44 16.58 15.43 14.77
N GLY A 45 16.37 16.75 14.73
CA GLY A 45 15.15 17.40 15.23
C GLY A 45 15.24 17.64 16.74
N LEU A 46 14.16 17.32 17.46
CA LEU A 46 14.05 17.50 18.92
C LEU A 46 14.83 16.42 19.70
N VAL A 47 16.14 16.45 19.57
CA VAL A 47 17.11 15.59 20.28
C VAL A 47 18.15 16.45 20.99
N GLU A 48 18.74 15.92 22.06
CA GLU A 48 19.90 16.54 22.73
C GLU A 48 21.22 16.21 22.02
N ARG A 49 21.30 15.02 21.41
CA ARG A 49 22.52 14.49 20.80
C ARG A 49 22.23 14.03 19.37
N PRO A 50 22.15 14.97 18.39
CA PRO A 50 22.02 14.58 17.00
C PRO A 50 23.22 13.74 16.58
N LEU A 51 23.00 12.80 15.66
CA LEU A 51 24.06 11.94 15.15
C LEU A 51 23.84 11.57 13.70
N GLU A 52 24.91 11.09 13.07
CA GLU A 52 24.92 10.53 11.74
C GLU A 52 25.62 9.16 11.80
N LEU A 53 25.04 8.13 11.18
CA LEU A 53 25.62 6.78 11.15
C LEU A 53 25.94 6.36 9.72
N THR A 54 27.09 5.72 9.53
CA THR A 54 27.36 4.91 8.34
C THR A 54 26.58 3.60 8.39
N TYR A 55 26.53 2.87 7.28
CA TYR A 55 25.87 1.56 7.25
C TYR A 55 26.50 0.56 8.23
N ASP A 56 27.83 0.48 8.29
CA ASP A 56 28.54 -0.40 9.23
C ASP A 56 28.24 -0.05 10.69
N GLN A 57 28.10 1.25 11.01
CA GLN A 57 27.73 1.69 12.35
C GLN A 57 26.29 1.32 12.72
N VAL A 58 25.37 1.26 11.75
CA VAL A 58 24.01 0.73 11.95
C VAL A 58 24.07 -0.78 12.23
N LEU A 59 24.89 -1.53 11.48
CA LEU A 59 25.08 -2.96 11.70
C LEU A 59 25.74 -3.26 13.06
N ALA A 60 26.60 -2.36 13.55
CA ALA A 60 27.25 -2.46 14.86
C ALA A 60 26.33 -2.09 16.04
N LEU A 61 25.10 -1.60 15.80
CA LEU A 61 24.08 -1.48 16.86
C LEU A 61 23.70 -2.87 17.40
N PRO A 62 23.18 -2.98 18.63
CA PRO A 62 22.67 -4.25 19.12
C PRO A 62 21.61 -4.81 18.16
N GLN A 63 21.85 -6.02 17.65
CA GLN A 63 21.00 -6.68 16.67
C GLN A 63 20.06 -7.69 17.33
N ALA A 64 18.89 -7.85 16.72
CA ALA A 64 17.91 -8.88 17.07
C ALA A 64 17.07 -9.25 15.85
N THR A 65 16.36 -10.38 15.94
CA THR A 65 15.37 -10.77 14.95
C THR A 65 13.96 -10.42 15.43
N LEU A 66 13.24 -9.64 14.63
CA LEU A 66 11.82 -9.36 14.80
C LEU A 66 10.99 -10.42 14.07
N LEU A 67 10.11 -11.11 14.80
CA LEU A 67 9.06 -11.94 14.20
C LEU A 67 7.73 -11.18 14.24
N ALA A 68 7.22 -10.79 13.08
CA ALA A 68 6.05 -9.91 12.95
C ALA A 68 5.12 -10.34 11.81
N ASP A 69 3.82 -10.14 12.04
CA ASP A 69 2.84 -10.13 10.97
C ASP A 69 2.90 -8.76 10.28
N VAL A 70 2.80 -8.75 8.95
CA VAL A 70 2.77 -7.53 8.14
C VAL A 70 1.43 -7.45 7.44
N HIS A 71 0.75 -6.32 7.63
CA HIS A 71 -0.54 -6.04 7.00
C HIS A 71 -0.40 -4.85 6.07
N CYS A 72 -0.75 -5.01 4.79
CA CYS A 72 -0.72 -3.93 3.83
C CYS A 72 -2.09 -3.27 3.70
N VAL A 73 -2.09 -1.96 3.53
CA VAL A 73 -3.29 -1.18 3.20
C VAL A 73 -3.97 -1.69 1.93
N THR A 74 -3.21 -2.31 1.00
CA THR A 74 -3.73 -2.91 -0.23
C THR A 74 -4.34 -4.29 -0.07
N SER A 75 -4.66 -4.69 1.16
CA SER A 75 -5.44 -5.89 1.47
C SER A 75 -4.70 -7.23 1.43
N TRP A 76 -3.37 -7.24 1.43
CA TRP A 76 -2.60 -8.46 1.67
C TRP A 76 -1.93 -8.46 3.04
N SER A 77 -1.78 -9.65 3.62
CA SER A 77 -1.06 -9.86 4.86
C SER A 77 -0.05 -11.00 4.73
N HIS A 78 1.16 -10.81 5.24
CA HIS A 78 2.15 -11.86 5.39
C HIS A 78 2.36 -12.12 6.88
N LEU A 79 2.05 -13.34 7.31
CA LEU A 79 2.15 -13.74 8.71
C LEU A 79 3.55 -14.30 8.99
N GLY A 80 4.08 -14.04 10.19
CA GLY A 80 5.33 -14.61 10.69
C GLY A 80 6.58 -14.20 9.90
N MET A 81 6.65 -12.99 9.36
CA MET A 81 7.86 -12.48 8.71
C MET A 81 8.98 -12.31 9.74
N ARG A 82 10.19 -12.75 9.38
CA ARG A 82 11.40 -12.61 10.20
C ARG A 82 12.29 -11.52 9.63
N PHE A 83 12.45 -10.44 10.36
CA PHE A 83 13.29 -9.31 10.00
C PHE A 83 14.51 -9.22 10.91
N ASP A 84 15.66 -8.88 10.34
CA ASP A 84 16.92 -8.70 11.06
C ASP A 84 17.25 -7.22 11.16
N GLY A 85 17.53 -6.75 12.38
CA GLY A 85 17.73 -5.33 12.62
C GLY A 85 17.83 -4.96 14.09
N THR A 86 17.53 -3.70 14.39
CA THR A 86 17.60 -3.15 15.74
C THR A 86 16.30 -2.40 16.10
N PRO A 87 15.78 -2.54 17.33
CA PRO A 87 14.67 -1.72 17.80
C PRO A 87 15.03 -0.23 17.75
N LEU A 88 14.13 0.61 17.23
CA LEU A 88 14.35 2.06 17.18
C LEU A 88 14.59 2.66 18.57
N ALA A 89 14.00 2.07 19.62
CA ALA A 89 14.17 2.49 21.00
C ALA A 89 15.64 2.64 21.41
N LEU A 90 16.52 1.73 20.97
CA LEU A 90 17.95 1.76 21.30
C LEU A 90 18.67 2.95 20.67
N LEU A 91 18.28 3.33 19.46
CA LEU A 91 18.79 4.54 18.81
C LEU A 91 18.26 5.80 19.52
N LEU A 92 16.98 5.79 19.91
CA LEU A 92 16.36 6.88 20.68
C LEU A 92 17.08 7.11 22.01
N GLU A 93 17.51 6.07 22.72
CA GLU A 93 18.29 6.22 23.97
C GLU A 93 19.61 6.98 23.75
N ARG A 94 20.27 6.77 22.62
CA ARG A 94 21.55 7.42 22.28
C ARG A 94 21.37 8.91 21.99
N VAL A 95 20.33 9.27 21.23
CA VAL A 95 20.11 10.67 20.81
C VAL A 95 19.41 11.54 21.85
N ARG A 96 18.80 10.91 22.87
CA ARG A 96 18.06 11.57 23.97
C ARG A 96 17.00 12.57 23.46
N PRO A 97 15.79 12.10 23.13
CA PRO A 97 14.68 12.96 22.72
C PRO A 97 14.39 14.02 23.76
N ARG A 98 14.20 15.27 23.31
CA ARG A 98 13.82 16.37 24.19
C ARG A 98 12.41 16.15 24.75
N PRO A 99 12.08 16.75 25.91
CA PRO A 99 10.78 16.56 26.57
C PRO A 99 9.56 17.00 25.75
N ASP A 100 9.74 17.81 24.71
CA ASP A 100 8.72 18.29 23.79
C ASP A 100 8.56 17.42 22.53
N ALA A 101 9.45 16.44 22.29
CA ALA A 101 9.30 15.50 21.19
C ALA A 101 8.05 14.61 21.39
N ARG A 102 7.17 14.59 20.40
CA ARG A 102 5.90 13.81 20.41
C ARG A 102 5.73 12.92 19.20
N PHE A 103 6.42 13.22 18.10
CA PHE A 103 6.35 12.47 16.85
C PHE A 103 7.75 12.17 16.31
N VAL A 104 7.83 11.16 15.46
CA VAL A 104 9.01 10.86 14.65
C VAL A 104 8.60 10.81 13.19
N ARG A 105 9.42 11.40 12.35
CA ARG A 105 9.30 11.37 10.90
C ARG A 105 10.47 10.62 10.31
N PHE A 106 10.15 9.71 9.41
CA PHE A 106 11.11 8.93 8.63
C PHE A 106 11.10 9.45 7.20
N VAL A 107 12.28 9.68 6.62
CA VAL A 107 12.43 10.19 5.25
C VAL A 107 13.31 9.26 4.44
N ALA A 108 12.85 8.95 3.24
CA ALA A 108 13.51 8.06 2.31
C ALA A 108 14.48 8.81 1.41
N CYS A 109 15.58 8.14 1.07
CA CYS A 109 16.45 8.51 -0.02
C CYS A 109 15.85 7.98 -1.32
N SER A 110 14.84 8.70 -1.80
CA SER A 110 14.11 8.38 -3.03
C SER A 110 13.81 9.64 -3.85
N PRO A 111 13.58 9.52 -5.17
CA PRO A 111 13.27 10.67 -6.01
C PRO A 111 12.04 11.46 -5.53
N ARG A 112 11.07 10.78 -4.90
CA ARG A 112 9.87 11.45 -4.34
C ARG A 112 10.09 12.01 -2.94
N ARG A 113 11.26 11.75 -2.33
CA ARG A 113 11.52 12.03 -0.90
C ARG A 113 10.39 11.54 -0.02
N HIS A 114 9.95 10.30 -0.27
CA HIS A 114 8.85 9.67 0.44
C HIS A 114 9.10 9.73 1.94
N ASP A 115 8.09 10.15 2.70
CA ASP A 115 8.15 10.25 4.14
C ASP A 115 6.90 9.66 4.81
N THR A 116 7.06 9.29 6.08
CA THR A 116 5.97 8.87 6.96
C THR A 116 6.25 9.34 8.38
N SER A 117 5.19 9.61 9.14
CA SER A 117 5.27 9.97 10.55
C SER A 117 4.55 8.95 11.44
N LEU A 118 4.98 8.88 12.69
CA LEU A 118 4.34 8.13 13.77
C LEU A 118 4.40 8.94 15.07
N PRO A 119 3.42 8.78 15.98
CA PRO A 119 3.60 9.18 17.36
C PRO A 119 4.87 8.54 17.93
N LEU A 120 5.69 9.33 18.62
CA LEU A 120 6.98 8.89 19.16
C LEU A 120 6.79 7.72 20.14
N ALA A 121 5.69 7.70 20.89
CA ALA A 121 5.35 6.60 21.79
C ALA A 121 5.15 5.27 21.04
N VAL A 122 4.47 5.31 19.90
CA VAL A 122 4.25 4.13 19.04
C VAL A 122 5.58 3.67 18.44
N ALA A 123 6.33 4.60 17.84
CA ALA A 123 7.61 4.26 17.21
C ALA A 123 8.64 3.73 18.22
N ARG A 124 8.67 4.28 19.44
CA ARG A 124 9.53 3.77 20.53
C ARG A 124 9.15 2.35 20.93
N ALA A 125 7.86 2.02 20.95
CA ALA A 125 7.39 0.71 21.40
C ALA A 125 7.52 -0.38 20.33
N ASP A 126 7.42 -0.01 19.04
CA ASP A 126 7.10 -0.96 17.98
C ASP A 126 7.91 -0.79 16.68
N ALA A 127 8.57 0.36 16.45
CA ALA A 127 9.33 0.55 15.23
C ALA A 127 10.74 -0.06 15.32
N TRP A 128 11.17 -0.63 14.21
CA TRP A 128 12.49 -1.24 14.02
C TRP A 128 13.21 -0.63 12.83
N LEU A 129 14.53 -0.57 12.91
CA LEU A 129 15.43 -0.34 11.79
C LEU A 129 15.86 -1.70 11.27
N VAL A 130 15.47 -2.05 10.05
CA VAL A 130 15.62 -3.38 9.47
C VAL A 130 16.53 -3.30 8.26
N HIS A 131 17.58 -4.12 8.26
CA HIS A 131 18.54 -4.25 7.15
C HIS A 131 18.48 -5.62 6.46
N GLY A 132 17.89 -6.61 7.12
CA GLY A 132 17.81 -7.97 6.61
C GLY A 132 16.46 -8.64 6.84
N ARG A 133 16.29 -9.78 6.17
CA ARG A 133 15.17 -10.69 6.30
C ARG A 133 15.67 -12.11 6.15
N ASP A 134 15.20 -13.01 7.02
CA ASP A 134 15.54 -14.44 6.99
C ASP A 134 17.07 -14.68 6.93
N GLY A 135 17.86 -13.86 7.64
CA GLY A 135 19.32 -13.96 7.72
C GLY A 135 20.07 -13.42 6.50
N ARG A 136 19.39 -12.75 5.56
CA ARG A 136 19.99 -12.16 4.35
C ARG A 136 19.73 -10.65 4.29
N PRO A 137 20.60 -9.85 3.66
CA PRO A 137 20.29 -8.45 3.36
C PRO A 137 18.98 -8.34 2.58
N LEU A 138 18.23 -7.27 2.81
CA LEU A 138 17.04 -6.96 2.01
C LEU A 138 17.40 -6.84 0.52
N GLU A 139 16.45 -7.15 -0.37
CA GLU A 139 16.58 -6.70 -1.76
C GLU A 139 16.36 -5.18 -1.88
N PRO A 140 16.95 -4.51 -2.89
CA PRO A 140 16.75 -3.08 -3.15
C PRO A 140 15.28 -2.66 -3.19
N GLU A 141 14.41 -3.42 -3.87
CA GLU A 141 12.98 -3.13 -3.99
C GLU A 141 12.21 -3.22 -2.66
N HIS A 142 12.77 -3.94 -1.68
CA HIS A 142 12.24 -4.12 -0.34
C HIS A 142 12.85 -3.16 0.69
N GLY A 143 13.74 -2.27 0.27
CA GLY A 143 14.21 -1.16 1.09
C GLY A 143 15.65 -1.28 1.57
N PHE A 144 16.48 -2.15 0.97
CA PHE A 144 17.93 -2.12 1.19
C PHE A 144 18.50 -0.72 0.90
N PRO A 145 19.42 -0.19 1.72
CA PRO A 145 20.12 -0.88 2.80
C PRO A 145 19.38 -0.91 4.13
N LEU A 146 18.45 0.03 4.34
CA LEU A 146 17.75 0.16 5.61
C LEU A 146 16.30 0.60 5.39
N ARG A 147 15.39 -0.05 6.10
CA ARG A 147 13.98 0.31 6.14
C ARG A 147 13.48 0.42 7.57
N THR A 148 12.32 1.03 7.77
CA THR A 148 11.57 0.84 9.00
C THR A 148 10.56 -0.29 8.87
N VAL A 149 10.26 -0.96 9.99
CA VAL A 149 9.13 -1.89 10.14
C VAL A 149 8.42 -1.53 11.45
N THR A 150 7.10 -1.30 11.39
CA THR A 150 6.24 -1.01 12.55
C THR A 150 5.01 -1.93 12.48
N PRO A 151 5.08 -3.14 13.06
CA PRO A 151 4.07 -4.20 12.89
C PRO A 151 2.65 -3.80 13.27
N SER A 152 2.51 -2.96 14.30
CA SER A 152 1.21 -2.48 14.77
C SER A 152 0.50 -1.53 13.78
N ARG A 153 1.09 -1.25 12.61
CA ARG A 153 0.58 -0.31 11.62
C ARG A 153 0.55 -0.94 10.23
N TYR A 154 -0.38 -0.44 9.41
CA TYR A 154 -0.39 -0.74 8.00
C TYR A 154 0.95 -0.39 7.36
N PHE A 155 1.40 -1.26 6.47
CA PHE A 155 2.79 -1.31 6.04
C PHE A 155 3.30 -0.06 5.30
N TYR A 156 2.41 0.85 4.86
CA TYR A 156 2.86 2.14 4.32
C TYR A 156 3.53 3.04 5.37
N LYS A 157 3.31 2.78 6.67
CA LYS A 157 4.05 3.40 7.78
C LYS A 157 5.47 2.82 7.99
N SER A 158 5.79 1.74 7.29
CA SER A 158 7.10 1.06 7.30
C SER A 158 7.89 1.47 6.07
N LEU A 159 8.66 2.56 6.19
CA LEU A 159 9.34 3.26 5.10
C LEU A 159 10.50 2.45 4.51
N LYS A 160 10.66 2.46 3.18
CA LYS A 160 11.84 1.92 2.47
C LYS A 160 12.93 2.97 2.28
N TRP A 161 14.19 2.54 2.19
CA TRP A 161 15.35 3.39 1.88
C TRP A 161 15.52 4.55 2.86
N LEU A 162 15.38 4.25 4.15
CA LEU A 162 15.52 5.23 5.22
C LEU A 162 16.88 5.92 5.14
N CYS A 163 16.91 7.24 5.23
CA CYS A 163 18.17 7.97 5.43
C CYS A 163 18.08 9.14 6.41
N ARG A 164 16.86 9.52 6.84
CA ARG A 164 16.72 10.51 7.91
C ARG A 164 15.59 10.19 8.87
N ILE A 165 15.87 10.39 10.16
CA ILE A 165 14.94 10.33 11.28
C ILE A 165 14.89 11.71 11.93
N GLU A 166 13.70 12.29 12.03
CA GLU A 166 13.49 13.63 12.58
C GLU A 166 12.45 13.58 13.70
N LEU A 167 12.82 14.01 14.91
CA LEU A 167 11.89 14.11 16.03
C LEU A 167 11.19 15.48 16.03
N LEU A 168 9.87 15.47 16.22
CA LEU A 168 8.99 16.61 16.03
C LEU A 168 8.07 16.81 17.24
N ALA A 169 7.69 18.07 17.51
CA ALA A 169 6.71 18.40 18.56
C ALA A 169 5.28 18.16 18.09
N GLU A 170 5.03 18.36 16.79
CA GLU A 170 3.73 18.22 16.16
C GLU A 170 3.79 17.21 15.01
N ASP A 171 2.65 16.60 14.72
CA ASP A 171 2.56 15.63 13.63
C ASP A 171 2.69 16.30 12.27
N ARG A 172 3.23 15.55 11.31
CA ARG A 172 3.29 15.91 9.90
C ARG A 172 2.82 14.72 9.07
N PRO A 173 1.63 14.78 8.45
CA PRO A 173 1.14 13.70 7.62
C PRO A 173 2.17 13.30 6.57
N GLY A 174 2.41 11.99 6.40
CA GLY A 174 3.34 11.44 5.43
C GLY A 174 2.84 11.54 3.98
N TYR A 175 3.60 10.96 3.06
CA TYR A 175 3.29 11.00 1.63
C TYR A 175 1.92 10.39 1.32
N TRP A 176 1.61 9.20 1.84
CA TRP A 176 0.37 8.50 1.48
C TRP A 176 -0.88 9.12 2.11
N GLU A 177 -0.74 9.76 3.25
CA GLU A 177 -1.77 10.56 3.89
C GLU A 177 -2.08 11.79 3.04
N ARG A 178 -1.06 12.47 2.50
CA ARG A 178 -1.25 13.65 1.66
C ARG A 178 -1.77 13.31 0.25
N GLU A 179 -1.23 12.26 -0.37
CA GLU A 179 -1.47 11.97 -1.79
C GLU A 179 -2.56 10.93 -2.03
N SER A 180 -2.88 10.10 -1.04
CA SER A 180 -3.84 9.00 -1.16
C SER A 180 -4.91 8.99 -0.07
N SER A 181 -4.92 10.03 0.78
CA SER A 181 -5.72 10.14 2.01
C SER A 181 -5.76 8.84 2.80
N TYR A 182 -4.63 8.15 2.92
CA TYR A 182 -4.53 7.06 3.88
C TYR A 182 -4.75 7.60 5.28
N HIS A 183 -5.24 6.74 6.19
CA HIS A 183 -5.50 7.17 7.56
C HIS A 183 -4.18 7.59 8.22
N ASN A 184 -4.16 8.64 9.02
CA ASN A 184 -2.89 9.06 9.59
C ASN A 184 -2.38 8.10 10.68
N ALA A 185 -3.27 7.47 11.46
CA ALA A 185 -2.83 6.48 12.45
C ALA A 185 -2.45 5.14 11.79
N GLY A 186 -3.19 4.70 10.76
CA GLY A 186 -2.89 3.47 10.01
C GLY A 186 -3.00 2.18 10.81
N ASP A 187 -3.88 2.09 11.81
CA ASP A 187 -4.02 0.86 12.58
C ASP A 187 -4.88 -0.18 11.84
N PRO A 188 -4.37 -1.41 11.55
CA PRO A 188 -5.20 -2.48 11.00
C PRO A 188 -6.31 -2.93 11.95
N TRP A 189 -6.22 -2.55 13.23
CA TRP A 189 -7.14 -2.91 14.29
C TRP A 189 -7.49 -1.70 15.18
N PRO A 190 -8.53 -1.78 16.02
CA PRO A 190 -9.89 -2.04 15.58
C PRO A 190 -10.38 -1.02 14.52
N GLY A 191 -11.26 -1.46 13.62
CA GLY A 191 -12.00 -0.54 12.72
C GLY A 191 -11.38 -0.28 11.35
N ASP A 192 -10.32 -1.00 10.96
CA ASP A 192 -9.74 -0.97 9.61
C ASP A 192 -9.36 0.44 9.11
N GLN A 193 -8.36 1.06 9.75
CA GLN A 193 -7.96 2.44 9.46
C GLN A 193 -7.08 2.55 8.20
N ARG A 194 -7.61 2.20 7.03
CA ARG A 194 -6.89 2.33 5.75
C ARG A 194 -6.92 3.73 5.20
N PHE A 195 -8.07 4.39 5.29
CA PHE A 195 -8.32 5.68 4.66
C PHE A 195 -8.86 6.68 5.68
N SER A 196 -8.48 7.94 5.50
CA SER A 196 -9.16 9.06 6.12
C SER A 196 -10.52 9.26 5.43
N SER A 197 -11.55 9.63 6.19
CA SER A 197 -12.86 9.97 5.62
C SER A 197 -12.76 11.24 4.77
N GLY A 198 -12.55 11.09 3.47
CA GLY A 198 -12.63 12.18 2.50
C GLY A 198 -14.01 12.19 1.86
N SER A 199 -14.75 13.30 1.98
CA SER A 199 -15.95 13.52 1.18
C SER A 199 -15.59 14.27 -0.09
N VAL A 200 -15.82 13.69 -1.26
CA VAL A 200 -15.83 14.46 -2.50
C VAL A 200 -17.07 15.36 -2.50
N ASP A 201 -16.90 16.63 -2.88
CA ASP A 201 -18.00 17.57 -3.07
C ASP A 201 -19.14 16.92 -3.89
N PRO A 202 -20.36 16.80 -3.34
CA PRO A 202 -21.49 16.17 -4.02
C PRO A 202 -21.77 16.77 -5.40
N GLN A 203 -21.57 18.08 -5.58
CA GLN A 203 -21.81 18.72 -6.87
C GLN A 203 -20.75 18.33 -7.90
N ARG A 204 -19.47 18.30 -7.49
CA ARG A 204 -18.37 17.75 -8.31
C ARG A 204 -18.63 16.30 -8.69
N LEU A 205 -19.06 15.45 -7.76
CA LEU A 205 -19.39 14.05 -8.05
C LEU A 205 -20.58 13.93 -9.03
N ALA A 206 -21.63 14.71 -8.84
CA ALA A 206 -22.79 14.73 -9.74
C ALA A 206 -22.44 15.23 -11.15
N ARG A 207 -21.50 16.17 -11.28
CA ARG A 207 -20.94 16.58 -12.59
C ARG A 207 -20.13 15.46 -13.22
N PHE A 208 -19.26 14.80 -12.45
CA PHE A 208 -18.46 13.68 -12.94
C PHE A 208 -19.34 12.54 -13.45
N ARG A 209 -20.35 12.12 -12.68
CA ARG A 209 -21.25 11.01 -13.05
C ARG A 209 -22.01 11.26 -14.36
N ARG A 210 -22.28 12.53 -14.71
CA ARG A 210 -23.00 12.95 -15.92
C ARG A 210 -22.08 13.36 -17.07
N ALA A 211 -20.76 13.38 -16.86
CA ALA A 211 -19.83 13.84 -17.86
C ALA A 211 -19.86 12.91 -19.09
N ALA A 212 -19.88 13.53 -20.27
CA ALA A 212 -19.66 12.83 -21.55
C ALA A 212 -18.18 12.84 -21.95
N ASP A 213 -17.45 13.89 -21.55
CA ASP A 213 -16.00 14.03 -21.73
C ASP A 213 -15.29 14.03 -20.38
N PHE A 214 -14.26 13.19 -20.28
CA PHE A 214 -13.46 13.01 -19.07
C PHE A 214 -12.10 13.71 -19.10
N ALA A 215 -11.73 14.38 -20.20
CA ALA A 215 -10.49 15.13 -20.29
C ALA A 215 -10.25 16.11 -19.10
N PRO A 216 -11.27 16.84 -18.58
CA PRO A 216 -11.08 17.73 -17.43
C PRO A 216 -10.73 17.04 -16.10
N TYR A 217 -10.92 15.72 -16.04
CA TYR A 217 -10.66 14.88 -14.86
C TYR A 217 -9.34 14.11 -14.96
N ARG A 218 -8.55 14.33 -16.02
CA ARG A 218 -7.22 13.73 -16.16
C ARG A 218 -6.14 14.64 -15.60
N GLY A 219 -5.10 14.04 -15.04
CA GLY A 219 -3.90 14.73 -14.60
C GLY A 219 -3.53 14.49 -13.13
N PRO A 220 -2.30 14.87 -12.73
CA PRO A 220 -1.68 14.43 -11.48
C PRO A 220 -2.42 14.87 -10.21
N ARG A 221 -3.26 15.91 -10.28
CA ARG A 221 -4.05 16.43 -9.15
C ARG A 221 -5.56 16.23 -9.29
N LYS A 222 -6.01 15.44 -10.27
CA LYS A 222 -7.43 15.18 -10.53
C LYS A 222 -7.87 13.82 -9.97
N LEU A 223 -7.43 13.52 -8.76
CA LEU A 223 -7.84 12.33 -8.02
C LEU A 223 -9.30 12.43 -7.58
N LEU A 224 -10.07 11.39 -7.87
CA LEU A 224 -11.32 11.08 -7.20
C LEU A 224 -11.05 9.92 -6.25
N LEU A 225 -11.20 10.19 -4.96
CA LEU A 225 -10.89 9.25 -3.89
C LEU A 225 -12.14 9.01 -3.05
N GLY A 226 -12.45 7.75 -2.74
CA GLY A 226 -13.57 7.46 -1.84
C GLY A 226 -14.94 7.75 -2.43
N CYS A 227 -15.05 7.97 -3.74
CA CYS A 227 -16.32 8.38 -4.35
C CYS A 227 -17.32 7.24 -4.40
N ASP A 228 -18.60 7.57 -4.16
CA ASP A 228 -19.72 6.70 -4.49
C ASP A 228 -20.04 6.76 -5.99
N LEU A 229 -19.53 5.78 -6.71
CA LEU A 229 -19.79 5.51 -8.13
C LEU A 229 -20.62 4.23 -8.33
N ARG A 230 -21.39 3.83 -7.31
CA ARG A 230 -22.26 2.66 -7.41
C ARG A 230 -23.23 2.82 -8.56
N ARG A 231 -23.42 1.73 -9.31
CA ARG A 231 -24.32 1.64 -10.46
C ARG A 231 -24.09 2.77 -11.47
N TRP A 232 -22.89 3.34 -11.52
CA TRP A 232 -22.54 4.34 -12.51
C TRP A 232 -22.54 3.69 -13.89
N ARG A 233 -23.12 4.36 -14.89
CA ARG A 233 -23.29 3.82 -16.25
C ARG A 233 -22.56 4.64 -17.30
N PRO A 234 -21.22 4.66 -17.26
CA PRO A 234 -20.44 5.25 -18.32
C PRO A 234 -20.52 4.41 -19.61
N ALA A 235 -20.81 3.09 -19.54
CA ALA A 235 -20.78 2.17 -20.69
C ALA A 235 -19.43 2.24 -21.43
N SER A 236 -19.42 2.17 -22.76
CA SER A 236 -18.21 2.14 -23.60
C SER A 236 -17.45 3.48 -23.74
N ARG A 237 -17.46 4.31 -22.69
CA ARG A 237 -16.79 5.62 -22.69
C ARG A 237 -15.28 5.50 -22.50
N ASP A 238 -14.57 6.55 -22.91
CA ASP A 238 -13.15 6.73 -22.62
C ASP A 238 -12.95 7.23 -21.19
N LEU A 239 -12.50 6.32 -20.33
CA LEU A 239 -12.15 6.52 -18.93
C LEU A 239 -10.63 6.34 -18.71
N GLY A 240 -9.84 6.31 -19.79
CA GLY A 240 -8.41 6.09 -19.75
C GLY A 240 -7.70 7.14 -18.91
N ALA A 241 -6.68 6.70 -18.18
CA ALA A 241 -5.85 7.52 -17.28
C ALA A 241 -6.62 8.29 -16.19
N LEU A 242 -7.88 7.94 -15.91
CA LEU A 242 -8.60 8.50 -14.77
C LEU A 242 -8.05 7.96 -13.44
N HIS A 243 -8.06 8.79 -12.42
CA HIS A 243 -7.63 8.43 -11.07
C HIS A 243 -8.87 8.27 -10.18
N LEU A 244 -9.36 7.02 -10.07
CA LEU A 244 -10.54 6.60 -9.34
C LEU A 244 -10.13 5.64 -8.21
N LYS A 245 -9.30 6.12 -7.28
CA LYS A 245 -8.74 5.31 -6.19
C LYS A 245 -9.77 5.13 -5.08
N ASN A 246 -9.84 3.93 -4.48
CA ASN A 246 -10.73 3.66 -3.34
C ASN A 246 -12.19 4.09 -3.59
N CYS A 247 -12.66 4.01 -4.84
CA CYS A 247 -14.03 4.36 -5.19
C CYS A 247 -14.94 3.14 -5.06
N ASP A 248 -16.19 3.38 -4.67
CA ASP A 248 -17.22 2.35 -4.68
C ASP A 248 -17.89 2.31 -6.05
N LEU A 249 -17.53 1.33 -6.87
CA LEU A 249 -18.01 1.10 -8.23
C LEU A 249 -18.91 -0.14 -8.29
N ARG A 250 -19.50 -0.56 -7.16
CA ARG A 250 -20.33 -1.78 -7.12
C ARG A 250 -21.49 -1.69 -8.10
N GLY A 251 -21.64 -2.75 -8.90
CA GLY A 251 -22.67 -2.85 -9.94
C GLY A 251 -22.58 -1.78 -11.03
N ALA A 252 -21.43 -1.11 -11.20
CA ALA A 252 -21.22 -0.18 -12.31
C ALA A 252 -21.29 -0.90 -13.67
N ASP A 253 -21.72 -0.16 -14.69
CA ASP A 253 -21.81 -0.62 -16.07
C ASP A 253 -20.66 0.02 -16.88
N LEU A 254 -19.58 -0.74 -16.98
CA LEU A 254 -18.31 -0.41 -17.64
C LEU A 254 -18.09 -1.30 -18.88
N ALA A 255 -19.16 -1.90 -19.42
CA ALA A 255 -19.06 -2.80 -20.56
C ALA A 255 -18.46 -2.06 -21.76
N GLY A 256 -17.37 -2.61 -22.31
CA GLY A 256 -16.62 -2.02 -23.42
C GLY A 256 -15.92 -0.70 -23.10
N ALA A 257 -15.82 -0.29 -21.82
CA ALA A 257 -15.14 0.95 -21.45
C ALA A 257 -13.63 0.87 -21.74
N ASP A 258 -13.05 2.01 -22.13
CA ASP A 258 -11.60 2.16 -22.18
C ASP A 258 -11.11 2.67 -20.81
N LEU A 259 -10.44 1.82 -20.06
CA LEU A 259 -9.85 2.07 -18.75
C LEU A 259 -8.32 1.97 -18.80
N ARG A 260 -7.72 2.08 -20.00
CA ARG A 260 -6.27 1.96 -20.16
C ARG A 260 -5.55 2.93 -19.26
N ARG A 261 -4.57 2.42 -18.51
CA ARG A 261 -3.75 3.20 -17.56
C ARG A 261 -4.55 3.93 -16.48
N ALA A 262 -5.82 3.61 -16.28
CA ALA A 262 -6.58 4.16 -15.16
C ALA A 262 -5.98 3.68 -13.83
N ASN A 263 -6.08 4.51 -12.80
CA ASN A 263 -5.80 4.11 -11.43
C ASN A 263 -7.12 3.78 -10.75
N LEU A 264 -7.38 2.49 -10.56
CA LEU A 264 -8.54 1.97 -9.84
C LEU A 264 -8.13 1.37 -8.50
N SER A 265 -6.87 1.53 -8.06
CA SER A 265 -6.35 0.88 -6.87
C SER A 265 -7.30 1.02 -5.68
N LEU A 266 -7.55 -0.09 -4.98
CA LEU A 266 -8.41 -0.19 -3.80
C LEU A 266 -9.90 0.05 -4.05
N SER A 267 -10.34 0.20 -5.30
CA SER A 267 -11.75 0.36 -5.62
C SER A 267 -12.54 -0.96 -5.51
N ASP A 268 -13.81 -0.81 -5.17
CA ASP A 268 -14.76 -1.92 -5.06
C ASP A 268 -15.57 -2.03 -6.35
N LEU A 269 -15.25 -3.02 -7.18
CA LEU A 269 -15.94 -3.33 -8.43
C LEU A 269 -16.83 -4.57 -8.32
N ARG A 270 -17.24 -4.95 -7.10
CA ARG A 270 -18.09 -6.13 -6.92
C ARG A 270 -19.39 -6.03 -7.73
N GLY A 271 -19.69 -7.08 -8.47
CA GLY A 271 -20.87 -7.16 -9.33
C GLY A 271 -20.88 -6.17 -10.51
N ALA A 272 -19.79 -5.46 -10.80
CA ALA A 272 -19.71 -4.57 -11.95
C ALA A 272 -19.70 -5.36 -13.28
N ASP A 273 -20.24 -4.77 -14.34
CA ASP A 273 -20.15 -5.27 -15.71
C ASP A 273 -18.96 -4.63 -16.40
N LEU A 274 -17.93 -5.43 -16.71
CA LEU A 274 -16.70 -5.05 -17.39
C LEU A 274 -16.51 -5.86 -18.67
N ARG A 275 -17.57 -6.43 -19.24
CA ARG A 275 -17.49 -7.26 -20.44
C ARG A 275 -16.80 -6.49 -21.58
N GLY A 276 -15.72 -7.07 -22.12
CA GLY A 276 -14.95 -6.45 -23.20
C GLY A 276 -14.27 -5.12 -22.87
N ALA A 277 -14.18 -4.73 -21.59
CA ALA A 277 -13.48 -3.51 -21.20
C ALA A 277 -11.96 -3.64 -21.40
N ASP A 278 -11.32 -2.53 -21.76
CA ASP A 278 -9.87 -2.46 -21.97
C ASP A 278 -9.19 -1.82 -20.75
N LEU A 279 -8.57 -2.64 -19.89
CA LEU A 279 -7.87 -2.19 -18.68
C LEU A 279 -6.35 -2.23 -18.84
N ARG A 280 -5.82 -2.28 -20.07
CA ARG A 280 -4.38 -2.47 -20.28
C ARG A 280 -3.56 -1.41 -19.54
N GLY A 281 -2.57 -1.87 -18.78
CA GLY A 281 -1.70 -1.00 -17.99
C GLY A 281 -2.38 -0.28 -16.81
N ALA A 282 -3.62 -0.63 -16.45
CA ALA A 282 -4.29 -0.06 -15.29
C ALA A 282 -3.63 -0.51 -13.97
N ASP A 283 -3.67 0.37 -12.98
CA ASP A 283 -3.32 0.05 -11.60
C ASP A 283 -4.57 -0.50 -10.90
N LEU A 284 -4.57 -1.80 -10.65
CA LEU A 284 -5.67 -2.56 -10.05
C LEU A 284 -5.30 -3.10 -8.66
N GLU A 285 -4.23 -2.58 -8.04
CA GLU A 285 -3.77 -3.07 -6.74
C GLU A 285 -4.88 -2.97 -5.68
N GLY A 286 -5.20 -4.08 -5.03
CA GLY A 286 -6.24 -4.15 -4.00
C GLY A 286 -7.69 -4.00 -4.50
N VAL A 287 -7.92 -3.99 -5.82
CA VAL A 287 -9.27 -3.95 -6.40
C VAL A 287 -10.04 -5.22 -6.08
N ASP A 288 -11.34 -5.10 -5.87
CA ASP A 288 -12.23 -6.24 -5.65
C ASP A 288 -13.20 -6.44 -6.82
N PHE A 289 -13.04 -7.55 -7.54
CA PHE A 289 -13.88 -7.98 -8.64
C PHE A 289 -14.87 -9.11 -8.27
N ALA A 290 -15.06 -9.44 -6.99
CA ALA A 290 -15.96 -10.54 -6.62
C ALA A 290 -17.37 -10.35 -7.22
N GLY A 291 -17.84 -11.35 -7.97
CA GLY A 291 -19.12 -11.31 -8.68
C GLY A 291 -19.17 -10.42 -9.93
N ALA A 292 -18.08 -9.75 -10.30
CA ALA A 292 -18.02 -8.92 -11.52
C ALA A 292 -18.04 -9.78 -12.79
N ASP A 293 -18.52 -9.21 -13.90
CA ASP A 293 -18.47 -9.83 -15.21
C ASP A 293 -17.30 -9.28 -16.03
N LEU A 294 -16.20 -10.03 -16.09
CA LEU A 294 -14.96 -9.69 -16.78
C LEU A 294 -14.82 -10.42 -18.12
N ARG A 295 -15.90 -11.00 -18.66
CA ARG A 295 -15.80 -11.80 -19.90
C ARG A 295 -15.26 -10.98 -21.05
N GLY A 296 -14.18 -11.46 -21.66
CA GLY A 296 -13.49 -10.78 -22.76
C GLY A 296 -12.75 -9.49 -22.38
N ALA A 297 -12.66 -9.13 -21.10
CA ALA A 297 -11.89 -7.96 -20.67
C ALA A 297 -10.38 -8.16 -20.87
N ASP A 298 -9.65 -7.06 -21.05
CA ASP A 298 -8.21 -7.05 -21.28
C ASP A 298 -7.46 -6.44 -20.09
N LEU A 299 -6.81 -7.27 -19.28
CA LEU A 299 -5.99 -6.86 -18.14
C LEU A 299 -4.49 -7.03 -18.42
N ARG A 300 -4.07 -7.07 -19.69
CA ARG A 300 -2.63 -7.18 -20.00
C ARG A 300 -1.85 -6.01 -19.41
N GLN A 301 -0.65 -6.31 -18.91
CA GLN A 301 0.25 -5.33 -18.30
C GLN A 301 -0.32 -4.60 -17.07
N THR A 302 -1.34 -5.13 -16.41
CA THR A 302 -1.90 -4.53 -15.19
C THR A 302 -1.05 -4.85 -13.95
N LEU A 303 -1.22 -4.02 -12.90
CA LEU A 303 -0.72 -4.30 -11.56
C LEU A 303 -1.85 -4.91 -10.73
N LEU A 304 -1.69 -6.18 -10.33
CA LEU A 304 -2.72 -6.99 -9.65
C LEU A 304 -2.37 -7.32 -8.20
N SER A 305 -1.43 -6.60 -7.60
CA SER A 305 -1.02 -6.81 -6.21
C SER A 305 -2.25 -6.78 -5.29
N ALA A 306 -2.60 -7.93 -4.72
CA ALA A 306 -3.77 -8.10 -3.83
C ALA A 306 -5.14 -7.75 -4.44
N THR A 307 -5.25 -7.71 -5.77
CA THR A 307 -6.55 -7.74 -6.46
C THR A 307 -7.29 -9.02 -6.12
N ARG A 308 -8.60 -8.97 -5.93
CA ARG A 308 -9.45 -10.13 -5.65
C ARG A 308 -10.38 -10.42 -6.81
N PHE A 309 -10.47 -11.69 -7.19
CA PHE A 309 -11.46 -12.15 -8.16
C PHE A 309 -12.57 -12.98 -7.51
N HIS A 310 -12.43 -13.33 -6.23
CA HIS A 310 -13.44 -14.05 -5.49
C HIS A 310 -13.46 -13.68 -4.01
N ARG A 311 -14.60 -13.93 -3.37
CA ARG A 311 -14.78 -13.87 -1.92
C ARG A 311 -15.50 -15.10 -1.40
N LEU A 312 -15.22 -15.45 -0.15
CA LEU A 312 -16.01 -16.39 0.63
C LEU A 312 -17.04 -15.59 1.44
N GLU A 313 -18.32 -15.84 1.21
CA GLU A 313 -19.41 -15.24 1.96
C GLU A 313 -19.69 -16.00 3.27
N ALA A 314 -20.50 -15.41 4.15
CA ALA A 314 -20.78 -15.91 5.50
C ALA A 314 -21.48 -17.30 5.58
N GLY A 315 -21.72 -17.96 4.45
CA GLY A 315 -22.24 -19.34 4.36
C GLY A 315 -21.27 -20.34 3.68
N GLY A 316 -20.03 -19.93 3.41
CA GLY A 316 -19.06 -20.74 2.67
C GLY A 316 -19.25 -20.71 1.15
N GLU A 317 -20.22 -19.94 0.64
CA GLU A 317 -20.40 -19.71 -0.79
C GLU A 317 -19.26 -18.86 -1.35
N VAL A 318 -18.71 -19.29 -2.49
CA VAL A 318 -17.70 -18.52 -3.24
C VAL A 318 -18.43 -17.63 -4.24
N VAL A 319 -18.37 -16.32 -4.02
CA VAL A 319 -18.80 -15.31 -5.00
C VAL A 319 -17.59 -14.93 -5.84
N GLY A 320 -17.55 -15.43 -7.08
CA GLY A 320 -16.44 -15.28 -7.99
C GLY A 320 -16.76 -14.44 -9.23
N ALA A 321 -15.73 -13.82 -9.82
CA ALA A 321 -15.83 -13.09 -11.07
C ALA A 321 -16.01 -14.03 -12.27
N ARG A 322 -16.75 -13.59 -13.30
CA ARG A 322 -16.87 -14.34 -14.57
C ARG A 322 -15.72 -13.95 -15.49
N VAL A 323 -14.83 -14.89 -15.80
CA VAL A 323 -13.53 -14.57 -16.44
C VAL A 323 -13.30 -15.27 -17.78
N ALA A 324 -14.35 -15.77 -18.43
CA ALA A 324 -14.20 -16.42 -19.74
C ALA A 324 -13.61 -15.45 -20.78
N GLY A 325 -12.49 -15.81 -21.40
CA GLY A 325 -11.77 -14.97 -22.37
C GLY A 325 -11.05 -13.75 -21.77
N LEU A 326 -10.90 -13.71 -20.43
CA LEU A 326 -10.07 -12.71 -19.75
C LEU A 326 -8.62 -12.84 -20.20
N ARG A 327 -7.98 -11.72 -20.55
CA ARG A 327 -6.56 -11.67 -20.96
C ARG A 327 -5.68 -11.10 -19.86
N LEU A 328 -4.57 -11.77 -19.54
CA LEU A 328 -3.68 -11.43 -18.42
C LEU A 328 -2.18 -11.35 -18.80
N ASP A 329 -1.83 -11.48 -20.07
CA ASP A 329 -0.42 -11.45 -20.51
C ASP A 329 0.33 -10.22 -19.97
N GLY A 330 1.45 -10.48 -19.30
CA GLY A 330 2.29 -9.44 -18.69
C GLY A 330 1.69 -8.73 -17.48
N ALA A 331 0.52 -9.15 -16.97
CA ALA A 331 0.04 -8.71 -15.68
C ALA A 331 0.96 -9.22 -14.55
N SER A 332 1.08 -8.47 -13.46
CA SER A 332 2.02 -8.77 -12.38
C SER A 332 1.39 -8.61 -10.99
N GLY A 333 2.01 -9.19 -9.96
CA GLY A 333 1.58 -9.01 -8.57
C GLY A 333 0.42 -9.89 -8.10
N LEU A 334 -0.17 -10.71 -8.97
CA LEU A 334 -1.27 -11.60 -8.60
C LEU A 334 -0.89 -12.52 -7.44
N LEU A 335 -1.76 -12.60 -6.42
CA LEU A 335 -1.58 -13.51 -5.29
C LEU A 335 -1.88 -14.96 -5.69
N GLU A 336 -1.32 -15.91 -4.95
CA GLU A 336 -1.40 -17.34 -5.22
C GLU A 336 -2.85 -17.85 -5.24
N SER A 337 -3.67 -17.41 -4.28
CA SER A 337 -5.10 -17.76 -4.18
C SER A 337 -5.90 -17.34 -5.42
N GLU A 338 -5.55 -16.18 -5.97
CA GLU A 338 -6.25 -15.59 -7.10
C GLU A 338 -5.80 -16.20 -8.42
N ALA A 339 -4.50 -16.50 -8.54
CA ALA A 339 -3.98 -17.29 -9.66
C ALA A 339 -4.67 -18.67 -9.73
N ASP A 340 -4.84 -19.33 -8.58
CA ASP A 340 -5.55 -20.60 -8.50
C ASP A 340 -7.02 -20.48 -8.90
N TYR A 341 -7.70 -19.44 -8.44
CA TYR A 341 -9.08 -19.15 -8.83
C TYR A 341 -9.20 -18.95 -10.35
N LEU A 342 -8.38 -18.07 -10.93
CA LEU A 342 -8.44 -17.74 -12.36
C LEU A 342 -8.16 -18.95 -13.25
N ARG A 343 -7.19 -19.80 -12.87
CA ARG A 343 -6.91 -21.06 -13.58
C ARG A 343 -8.12 -21.99 -13.59
N ARG A 344 -8.79 -22.17 -12.44
CA ARG A 344 -10.01 -23.01 -12.35
C ARG A 344 -11.20 -22.42 -13.08
N ALA A 345 -11.31 -21.09 -13.12
CA ALA A 345 -12.41 -20.38 -13.75
C ALA A 345 -12.25 -20.21 -15.29
N GLY A 346 -11.18 -20.76 -15.88
CA GLY A 346 -10.97 -20.78 -17.33
C GLY A 346 -10.50 -19.44 -17.91
N ALA A 347 -9.79 -18.62 -17.13
CA ALA A 347 -9.10 -17.45 -17.67
C ALA A 347 -7.98 -17.88 -18.62
N THR A 348 -7.74 -17.12 -19.69
CA THR A 348 -6.75 -17.41 -20.73
C THR A 348 -5.59 -16.43 -20.63
N GLY A 349 -4.40 -16.90 -20.24
CA GLY A 349 -3.22 -16.05 -20.10
C GLY A 349 -2.18 -16.72 -19.24
#